data_AF-A0A662BB56-F1
#
_entry.id   AF-A0A662BB56-F1
#
_cell.length_a   1.000
_cell.length_b   1.000
_cell.length_c   1.000
_cell.angle_alpha   90.00
_cell.angle_beta   90.00
_cell.angle_gamma   90.00
#
_symmetry.space_group_name_H-M   'P 1'
#
loop_
_entity.id
_entity.type
_entity.pdbx_description
1 polymer ?
#
loop_
_entity_poly.entity_id
_entity_poly.type
_entity_poly.pdbx_seq_one_letter_code
_entity_poly.pdbx_strand_id
1 'polypeptide(L)' 'MGLFSFLTKEIAIDLGTANTIIIYNDKVVVDEPSIVAIERNTGKIIAVGK' A
#
# COMPACT_ATOMS: atom_id res chain seq x y z
N MET A 1 -22.20 14.30 6.40
CA MET A 1 -21.56 12.98 6.63
C MET A 1 -22.62 12.04 7.17
N GLY A 2 -22.92 10.94 6.47
CA GLY A 2 -24.08 10.08 6.73
C GLY A 2 -23.91 9.13 7.94
N LEU A 3 -25.04 8.75 8.55
CA LEU A 3 -25.18 7.89 9.75
C LEU A 3 -24.48 6.52 9.71
N PHE A 4 -23.88 6.12 8.58
CA PHE A 4 -23.22 4.83 8.40
C PHE A 4 -21.78 4.95 7.89
N SER A 5 -21.17 6.14 7.94
CA SER A 5 -19.80 6.38 7.47
C SER A 5 -18.74 5.51 8.15
N PHE A 6 -19.04 4.93 9.31
CA PHE A 6 -18.15 3.99 10.01
C PHE A 6 -18.18 2.56 9.43
N LEU A 7 -19.17 2.23 8.58
CA LEU A 7 -19.29 0.92 7.94
C LEU A 7 -18.54 0.84 6.60
N THR A 8 -18.27 1.98 5.98
CA THR A 8 -17.50 2.08 4.74
C THR A 8 -16.04 2.38 5.07
N LYS A 9 -15.13 1.43 4.84
CA LYS A 9 -13.69 1.68 4.91
C LYS A 9 -13.23 2.21 3.55
N GLU A 10 -12.85 3.47 3.50
CA GLU A 10 -12.29 4.08 2.30
C GLU A 10 -10.76 3.92 2.32
N ILE A 11 -10.22 3.34 1.25
CA ILE A 11 -8.79 3.17 1.02
C ILE A 11 -8.49 3.75 -0.36
N ALA A 12 -7.52 4.65 -0.44
CA ALA A 12 -6.93 5.08 -1.70
C ALA A 12 -5.53 4.49 -1.82
N ILE A 13 -5.18 4.01 -3.02
CA ILE A 13 -3.90 3.40 -3.32
C ILE A 13 -3.33 4.07 -4.56
N ASP A 14 -2.15 4.66 -4.42
CA ASP A 14 -1.33 5.15 -5.52
C ASP A 14 -0.19 4.16 -5.78
N LEU A 15 -0.15 3.60 -6.99
CA LEU A 15 0.84 2.61 -7.42
C LEU A 15 1.81 3.25 -8.41
N GLY A 16 2.66 4.14 -7.89
CA GLY A 16 3.70 4.80 -8.67
C GLY A 16 4.87 3.87 -8.97
N THR A 17 5.65 4.18 -10.03
CA THR A 17 6.88 3.43 -10.36
C THR A 17 7.96 3.55 -9.28
N ALA A 18 8.00 4.68 -8.57
CA ALA A 18 8.98 4.95 -7.52
C ALA A 18 8.49 4.59 -6.13
N ASN A 19 7.25 4.98 -5.77
CA ASN A 19 6.67 4.78 -4.45
C ASN A 19 5.22 4.29 -4.53
N THR A 20 4.82 3.53 -3.53
CA THR A 20 3.44 3.10 -3.27
C THR A 20 2.93 3.84 -2.05
N ILE A 21 1.83 4.58 -2.22
CA ILE A 21 1.20 5.34 -1.14
C ILE A 21 -0.18 4.76 -0.87
N ILE A 22 -0.48 4.46 0.39
CA ILE A 22 -1.82 4.04 0.82
C ILE A 22 -2.37 5.05 1.80
N ILE A 23 -3.58 5.51 1.54
CA ILE A 23 -4.32 6.43 2.39
C ILE A 23 -5.53 5.70 2.97
N TYR A 24 -5.68 5.77 4.28
CA TYR A 24 -6.82 5.24 5.03
C TYR A 24 -7.34 6.29 6.00
N ASN A 25 -8.64 6.58 5.96
CA ASN A 25 -9.28 7.63 6.77
C ASN A 25 -8.52 8.97 6.70
N ASP A 26 -8.27 9.44 5.48
CA ASP A 26 -7.54 10.70 5.17
C ASP A 26 -6.12 10.79 5.72
N LYS A 27 -5.50 9.65 6.06
CA LYS A 27 -4.12 9.58 6.55
C LYS A 27 -3.28 8.65 5.69
N VAL A 28 -2.07 9.08 5.37
CA VAL A 28 -1.06 8.19 4.76
C VAL A 28 -0.67 7.13 5.79
N VAL A 29 -0.92 5.87 5.46
CA VAL A 29 -0.62 4.71 6.31
C VAL A 29 0.49 3.84 5.71
N VAL A 30 0.78 4.00 4.42
CA VAL A 30 1.95 3.41 3.74
C VAL A 30 2.53 4.46 2.81
N ASP A 31 3.85 4.64 2.85
CA ASP A 31 4.65 5.43 1.92
C ASP A 31 6.00 4.72 1.79
N GLU A 32 6.07 3.78 0.85
CA GLU A 32 7.21 2.87 0.68
C GLU A 32 7.69 2.88 -0.77
N PRO A 33 8.99 2.66 -1.03
CA PRO A 33 9.48 2.45 -2.38
C PRO A 33 8.72 1.30 -3.08
N SER A 34 8.35 1.48 -4.35
CA SER A 34 7.66 0.50 -5.20
C SER A 34 8.60 -0.60 -5.69
N ILE A 35 9.21 -1.31 -4.74
CA ILE A 35 10.17 -2.37 -5.00
C ILE A 35 9.81 -3.64 -4.23
N VAL A 36 10.12 -4.78 -4.84
CA VAL A 36 10.02 -6.11 -4.20
C VAL A 36 11.30 -6.86 -4.48
N ALA A 37 11.96 -7.34 -3.43
CA ALA A 37 13.12 -8.22 -3.54
C ALA A 37 12.64 -9.68 -3.65
N ILE A 38 13.10 -10.39 -4.69
CA ILE A 38 12.66 -11.75 -5.01
C ILE A 38 13.90 -12.64 -5.18
N GLU A 39 13.85 -13.84 -4.60
CA GLU A 39 14.84 -14.89 -4.86
C GLU A 39 14.58 -15.48 -6.25
N ARG A 40 15.59 -15.41 -7.14
CA ARG A 40 15.38 -15.62 -8.58
C ARG A 40 15.06 -17.05 -8.97
N ASN A 41 15.50 -18.06 -8.22
CA ASN A 41 15.35 -19.46 -8.61
C ASN A 41 14.00 -20.05 -8.18
N THR A 42 13.50 -19.63 -7.01
CA THR A 42 12.26 -20.11 -6.39
C THR A 42 11.11 -19.13 -6.55
N GLY A 43 11.40 -17.87 -6.89
CA GLY A 43 10.41 -16.79 -6.93
C GLY A 43 9.94 -16.33 -5.55
N LYS A 44 10.59 -16.77 -4.47
CA LYS A 44 10.20 -16.41 -3.10
C LYS A 44 10.45 -14.92 -2.83
N ILE A 45 9.47 -14.25 -2.25
CA ILE A 45 9.61 -12.86 -1.77
C ILE A 45 10.59 -12.84 -0.59
N ILE A 46 11.60 -11.97 -0.68
CA ILE A 46 12.61 -11.72 0.35
C ILE A 46 12.23 -10.48 1.17
N ALA A 47 11.80 -9.41 0.50
CA ALA A 47 11.42 -8.14 1.11
C ALA A 47 10.49 -7.33 0.19
N VAL A 48 9.77 -6.36 0.75
CA VAL A 48 8.89 -5.40 0.08
C VAL A 48 9.11 -4.04 0.72
N GLY A 49 9.20 -2.96 -0.07
CA GLY A 49 9.47 -1.61 0.48
C GLY A 49 10.86 -1.49 1.11
N LYS A 50 11.01 -0.61 2.10
CA LYS A 50 12.23 -0.42 2.90
C LYS A 50 12.20 -1.19 4.22
#